data_AF-H6CBP1-F1
#
_entry.id   AF-H6CBP1-F1
#
_cell.length_a   1.000
_cell.length_b   1.000
_cell.length_c   1.000
_cell.angle_alpha   90.00
_cell.angle_beta   90.00
_cell.angle_gamma   90.00
#
_symmetry.space_group_name_H-M   'P 1'
#
loop_
_entity.id
_entity.type
_entity.pdbx_description
1 polymer ?
#
loop_
_entity_poly.entity_id
_entity_poly.type
_entity_poly.pdbx_seq_one_letter_code
_entity_poly.pdbx_strand_id
1 'polypeptide(L)'
;MLGIQGLADASFKGDPRWKRASKWTGYGPWIVLTLAVLSMIEIALGAVWISSMKTELNFAQVIQPLIVPGLCFFNTIPSLHLHVLARVNPPRLALWFSATLSALLFVSALVFIGSCAGRSGNNNKGSLQRDECPAGTGGKAGIWDAMVALQLVSAVMYAAMAVMAWKVKSVLEARDQRIAAGVELVSQEEKERRESEARERWRYLSAG
;
A
#
# COMPACT_ATOMS: atom_id res chain seq x y z
N MET A 1 13.70 6.58 32.60
CA MET A 1 12.53 7.11 31.88
C MET A 1 12.83 7.02 30.39
N LEU A 2 12.11 6.18 29.65
CA LEU A 2 12.29 5.97 28.21
C LEU A 2 12.01 7.29 27.49
N GLY A 3 13.05 7.89 26.92
CA GLY A 3 12.97 9.07 26.07
C GLY A 3 12.32 8.74 24.73
N ILE A 4 11.05 8.36 24.73
CA ILE A 4 10.26 8.25 23.50
C ILE A 4 9.69 9.63 23.17
N GLN A 5 10.58 10.61 22.94
CA GLN A 5 10.21 11.94 22.45
C GLN A 5 9.59 11.91 21.03
N GLY A 6 9.50 10.74 20.40
CA GLY A 6 8.86 10.54 19.10
C GLY A 6 7.38 10.09 19.14
N LEU A 7 6.86 9.61 20.27
CA LEU A 7 5.48 9.09 20.36
C LEU A 7 4.42 10.18 20.63
N ALA A 8 4.82 11.40 20.98
CA ALA A 8 3.90 12.41 21.49
C ALA A 8 3.06 13.13 20.43
N ASP A 9 3.37 13.01 19.13
CA ASP A 9 2.58 13.67 18.08
C ASP A 9 2.40 12.76 16.87
N ALA A 10 1.24 12.10 16.80
CA ALA A 10 0.73 11.56 15.55
C ALA A 10 0.64 12.71 14.55
N SER A 11 1.46 12.69 13.50
CA SER A 11 1.55 13.81 12.57
C SER A 11 1.61 13.36 11.13
N PHE A 12 0.70 13.90 10.31
CA PHE A 12 0.74 13.77 8.85
C PHE A 12 1.94 14.47 8.19
N LYS A 13 2.80 15.12 8.98
CA LYS A 13 4.12 15.58 8.53
C LYS A 13 5.03 14.40 8.13
N GLY A 14 4.75 13.19 8.62
CA GLY A 14 5.42 11.96 8.20
C GLY A 14 6.88 11.84 8.64
N ASP A 15 7.60 10.88 8.05
CA ASP A 15 9.05 10.75 8.21
C ASP A 15 9.76 11.92 7.49
N PRO A 16 10.55 12.76 8.20
CA PRO A 16 11.24 13.90 7.60
C PRO A 16 12.28 13.49 6.55
N ARG A 17 12.76 12.25 6.52
CA ARG A 17 13.66 11.73 5.48
C ARG A 17 12.97 11.71 4.11
N TRP A 18 11.66 11.39 4.09
CA TRP A 18 10.89 11.37 2.85
C TRP A 18 10.75 12.77 2.26
N LYS A 19 10.38 13.76 3.09
CA LYS A 19 10.28 15.17 2.65
C LYS A 19 11.64 15.77 2.26
N ARG A 20 12.73 15.34 2.89
CA ARG A 20 14.09 15.76 2.54
C ARG A 20 14.55 15.21 1.19
N ALA A 21 14.13 14.01 0.82
CA ALA A 21 14.43 13.45 -0.50
C ALA A 21 13.71 14.21 -1.63
N SER A 22 12.46 14.61 -1.41
CA SER A 22 11.72 15.50 -2.30
C SER A 22 10.46 16.06 -1.62
N LYS A 23 9.94 17.20 -2.11
CA LYS A 23 8.72 17.81 -1.55
C LYS A 23 7.50 16.89 -1.69
N TRP A 24 7.35 16.23 -2.84
CA TRP A 24 6.18 15.41 -3.16
C TRP A 24 6.17 14.06 -2.42
N THR A 25 7.34 13.49 -2.08
CA THR A 25 7.44 12.27 -1.26
C THR A 25 6.98 12.51 0.18
N GLY A 26 6.88 13.76 0.62
CA GLY A 26 6.29 14.12 1.91
C GLY A 26 4.77 13.84 2.02
N TYR A 27 4.07 13.63 0.90
CA TYR A 27 2.63 13.30 0.90
C TYR A 27 2.33 11.81 1.12
N GLY A 28 3.36 10.96 1.29
CA GLY A 28 3.17 9.52 1.53
C GLY A 28 2.13 9.16 2.59
N PRO A 29 2.12 9.79 3.79
CA PRO A 29 1.12 9.51 4.82
C PRO A 29 -0.33 9.78 4.35
N TRP A 30 -0.54 10.81 3.54
CA TRP A 30 -1.86 11.13 2.99
C TRP A 30 -2.32 10.10 1.97
N ILE A 31 -1.43 9.65 1.08
CA ILE A 31 -1.75 8.60 0.11
C ILE A 31 -2.12 7.30 0.82
N VAL A 32 -1.37 6.92 1.86
CA VAL A 32 -1.67 5.70 2.64
C VAL A 32 -3.00 5.84 3.38
N LEU A 33 -3.33 7.02 3.93
CA LEU A 33 -4.64 7.26 4.53
C LEU A 33 -5.77 7.13 3.50
N THR A 34 -5.61 7.71 2.32
CA THR A 34 -6.61 7.60 1.25
C THR A 34 -6.78 6.15 0.81
N LEU A 35 -5.70 5.36 0.69
CA LEU A 35 -5.77 3.93 0.43
C LEU A 35 -6.52 3.16 1.53
N ALA A 36 -6.35 3.53 2.81
CA ALA A 36 -7.11 2.93 3.91
C ALA A 36 -8.61 3.22 3.78
N VAL A 37 -8.99 4.45 3.45
CA VAL A 37 -10.40 4.83 3.24
C VAL A 37 -10.97 4.13 2.00
N LEU A 38 -10.23 4.08 0.89
CA LEU A 38 -10.65 3.41 -0.33
C LEU A 38 -10.88 1.92 -0.11
N SER A 39 -9.96 1.24 0.60
CA SER A 39 -10.15 -0.19 0.91
C SER A 39 -11.38 -0.44 1.79
N MET A 40 -11.72 0.44 2.74
CA MET A 40 -12.98 0.34 3.49
C MET A 40 -14.22 0.50 2.58
N ILE A 41 -14.19 1.45 1.65
CA ILE A 41 -15.26 1.67 0.68
C ILE A 41 -15.41 0.45 -0.24
N GLU A 42 -14.30 -0.08 -0.75
CA GLU A 42 -14.28 -1.28 -1.61
C GLU A 42 -14.87 -2.50 -0.88
N ILE A 43 -14.53 -2.73 0.40
CA ILE A 43 -15.11 -3.80 1.23
C ILE A 43 -16.63 -3.61 1.38
N ALA A 44 -17.07 -2.38 1.66
CA ALA A 44 -18.50 -2.09 1.80
C ALA A 44 -19.27 -2.32 0.50
N LEU A 45 -18.75 -1.85 -0.63
CA LEU A 45 -19.33 -2.09 -1.95
C LEU A 45 -19.32 -3.58 -2.30
N GLY A 46 -18.27 -4.30 -1.93
CA GLY A 46 -18.18 -5.74 -2.10
C GLY A 46 -19.27 -6.49 -1.35
N ALA A 47 -19.52 -6.15 -0.09
CA ALA A 47 -20.61 -6.72 0.69
C ALA A 47 -21.99 -6.41 0.06
N VAL A 48 -22.20 -5.19 -0.43
CA VAL A 48 -23.44 -4.81 -1.13
C VAL A 48 -23.60 -5.58 -2.45
N TRP A 49 -22.53 -5.78 -3.20
CA TRP A 49 -22.58 -6.55 -4.44
C TRP A 49 -22.91 -8.01 -4.16
N ILE A 50 -22.22 -8.64 -3.20
CA ILE A 50 -22.45 -10.02 -2.77
C ILE A 50 -23.90 -10.22 -2.32
N SER A 51 -24.43 -9.34 -1.47
CA SER A 51 -25.83 -9.41 -1.02
C SER A 51 -26.86 -9.18 -2.13
N SER A 52 -26.45 -8.61 -3.27
CA SER A 52 -27.33 -8.40 -4.43
C SER A 52 -27.38 -9.59 -5.40
N MET A 53 -26.52 -10.61 -5.21
CA MET A 53 -26.46 -11.77 -6.09
C MET A 53 -27.69 -12.67 -5.91
N LYS A 54 -28.13 -13.27 -7.02
CA LYS A 54 -29.28 -14.20 -7.03
C LYS A 54 -28.87 -15.67 -7.07
N THR A 55 -27.59 -15.92 -7.33
CA THR A 55 -26.97 -17.24 -7.37
C THR A 55 -26.26 -17.54 -6.06
N GLU A 56 -26.03 -18.82 -5.76
CA GLU A 56 -25.19 -19.19 -4.62
C GLU A 56 -23.77 -18.67 -4.76
N LEU A 57 -23.17 -18.29 -3.62
CA LEU A 57 -21.81 -17.78 -3.57
C LEU A 57 -20.80 -18.86 -3.93
N ASN A 58 -19.97 -18.60 -4.93
CA ASN A 58 -18.71 -19.32 -5.11
C ASN A 58 -17.57 -18.56 -4.44
N PHE A 59 -16.55 -19.27 -3.97
CA PHE A 59 -15.37 -18.69 -3.32
C PHE A 59 -14.69 -17.63 -4.21
N ALA A 60 -14.61 -17.87 -5.52
CA ALA A 60 -14.06 -16.92 -6.48
C ALA A 60 -14.78 -15.55 -6.47
N GLN A 61 -16.10 -15.55 -6.25
CA GLN A 61 -16.93 -14.35 -6.16
C GLN A 61 -16.72 -13.58 -4.84
N VAL A 62 -16.00 -14.13 -3.86
CA VAL A 62 -15.67 -13.46 -2.59
C VAL A 62 -14.25 -12.87 -2.62
N ILE A 63 -13.34 -13.50 -3.35
CA ILE A 63 -11.92 -13.10 -3.38
C ILE A 63 -11.77 -11.64 -3.79
N GLN A 64 -12.37 -11.26 -4.92
CA GLN A 64 -12.19 -9.93 -5.44
C GLN A 64 -12.94 -8.85 -4.66
N PRO A 65 -14.24 -9.00 -4.33
CA PRO A 65 -14.96 -7.95 -3.64
C PRO A 65 -14.60 -7.82 -2.15
N LEU A 66 -14.03 -8.85 -1.53
CA LEU A 66 -13.77 -8.84 -0.09
C LEU A 66 -12.31 -9.09 0.27
N ILE A 67 -11.68 -10.15 -0.26
CA ILE A 67 -10.33 -10.54 0.14
C ILE A 67 -9.27 -9.55 -0.38
N VAL A 68 -9.35 -9.15 -1.65
CA VAL A 68 -8.38 -8.22 -2.24
C VAL A 68 -8.42 -6.84 -1.56
N PRO A 69 -9.59 -6.20 -1.38
CA PRO A 69 -9.72 -4.99 -0.56
C PRO A 69 -9.27 -5.20 0.90
N GLY A 70 -9.59 -6.36 1.47
CA GLY A 70 -9.15 -6.74 2.83
C GLY A 70 -7.63 -6.76 2.97
N LEU A 71 -6.90 -7.37 2.03
CA LEU A 71 -5.43 -7.37 2.01
C LEU A 71 -4.86 -5.95 1.87
N CYS A 72 -5.48 -5.10 1.05
CA CYS A 72 -5.11 -3.70 0.95
C CYS A 72 -5.29 -2.98 2.29
N PHE A 73 -6.43 -3.18 2.96
CA PHE A 73 -6.72 -2.63 4.27
C PHE A 73 -5.68 -3.09 5.32
N PHE A 74 -5.42 -4.39 5.40
CA PHE A 74 -4.41 -4.95 6.31
C PHE A 74 -2.99 -4.45 6.05
N ASN A 75 -2.65 -4.09 4.82
CA ASN A 75 -1.37 -3.45 4.51
C ASN A 75 -1.36 -1.95 4.87
N THR A 76 -2.48 -1.25 4.66
CA THR A 76 -2.55 0.20 4.94
C THR A 76 -2.46 0.54 6.42
N ILE A 77 -2.98 -0.31 7.33
CA ILE A 77 -2.94 -0.04 8.77
C ILE A 77 -1.50 0.01 9.32
N PRO A 78 -0.65 -1.03 9.16
CA PRO A 78 0.74 -0.97 9.59
C PRO A 78 1.53 0.11 8.83
N SER A 79 1.24 0.31 7.55
CA SER A 79 1.89 1.36 6.74
C SER A 79 1.58 2.76 7.28
N LEU A 80 0.34 3.02 7.68
CA LEU A 80 -0.08 4.28 8.29
C LEU A 80 0.59 4.46 9.65
N HIS A 81 0.69 3.40 10.45
CA HIS A 81 1.44 3.41 11.70
C HIS A 81 2.91 3.78 11.47
N LEU A 82 3.58 3.17 10.47
CA LEU A 82 4.97 3.47 10.14
C LEU A 82 5.18 4.90 9.61
N HIS A 83 4.22 5.42 8.86
CA HIS A 83 4.28 6.77 8.30
C HIS A 83 3.94 7.87 9.31
N VAL A 84 2.93 7.67 10.16
CA VAL A 84 2.34 8.72 11.01
C VAL A 84 2.77 8.62 12.47
N LEU A 85 2.86 7.40 13.01
CA LEU A 85 3.11 7.16 14.43
C LEU A 85 4.59 6.90 14.69
N ALA A 86 5.14 5.82 14.12
CA ALA A 86 6.53 5.46 14.32
C ALA A 86 7.48 6.40 13.57
N ARG A 87 7.07 6.95 12.42
CA ARG A 87 7.89 7.81 11.53
C ARG A 87 9.23 7.18 11.13
N VAL A 88 9.30 5.85 11.12
CA VAL A 88 10.48 5.06 10.72
C VAL A 88 10.18 4.21 9.50
N ASN A 89 9.43 4.72 8.51
CA ASN A 89 9.05 3.87 7.37
C ASN A 89 10.28 3.51 6.50
N PRO A 90 10.71 2.24 6.47
CA PRO A 90 11.84 1.82 5.65
C PRO A 90 11.42 1.80 4.17
N PRO A 91 12.11 2.57 3.30
CA PRO A 91 11.67 2.76 1.92
C PRO A 91 11.74 1.48 1.09
N ARG A 92 12.59 0.50 1.45
CA ARG A 92 12.64 -0.80 0.78
C ARG A 92 11.35 -1.61 1.00
N LEU A 93 10.83 -1.68 2.23
CA LEU A 93 9.58 -2.39 2.51
C LEU A 93 8.41 -1.67 1.84
N ALA A 94 8.34 -0.33 1.97
CA ALA A 94 7.29 0.47 1.33
C ALA A 94 7.27 0.27 -0.19
N LEU A 95 8.44 0.21 -0.84
CA LEU A 95 8.57 -0.07 -2.27
C LEU A 95 8.03 -1.45 -2.62
N TRP A 96 8.52 -2.52 -1.98
CA TRP A 96 8.16 -3.89 -2.35
C TRP A 96 6.68 -4.18 -2.12
N PHE A 97 6.12 -3.79 -0.97
CA PHE A 97 4.69 -3.98 -0.70
C PHE A 97 3.83 -3.17 -1.67
N SER A 98 4.16 -1.90 -1.91
CA SER A 98 3.35 -1.05 -2.79
C SER A 98 3.45 -1.49 -4.25
N ALA A 99 4.63 -1.89 -4.74
CA ALA A 99 4.79 -2.39 -6.09
C ALA A 99 4.05 -3.72 -6.30
N THR A 100 4.12 -4.64 -5.34
CA THR A 100 3.43 -5.94 -5.41
C THR A 100 1.92 -5.74 -5.44
N LEU A 101 1.37 -4.93 -4.53
CA LEU A 101 -0.07 -4.65 -4.49
C LEU A 101 -0.55 -3.91 -5.74
N SER A 102 0.24 -2.94 -6.23
CA SER A 102 -0.08 -2.24 -7.47
C SER A 102 -0.19 -3.22 -8.65
N ALA A 103 0.79 -4.11 -8.81
CA ALA A 103 0.79 -5.11 -9.89
C ALA A 103 -0.39 -6.07 -9.77
N LEU A 104 -0.66 -6.59 -8.57
CA LEU A 104 -1.79 -7.51 -8.33
C LEU A 104 -3.13 -6.84 -8.65
N LEU A 105 -3.37 -5.63 -8.14
CA LEU A 105 -4.60 -4.89 -8.37
C LEU A 105 -4.78 -4.55 -9.85
N PHE A 106 -3.71 -4.13 -10.53
CA PHE A 106 -3.75 -3.76 -11.94
C PHE A 106 -4.01 -4.97 -12.85
N VAL A 107 -3.26 -6.06 -12.67
CA VAL A 107 -3.46 -7.30 -13.44
C VAL A 107 -4.86 -7.84 -13.22
N SER A 108 -5.32 -7.85 -11.97
CA SER A 108 -6.66 -8.30 -11.64
C SER A 108 -7.73 -7.45 -12.32
N ALA A 109 -7.65 -6.12 -12.26
CA ALA A 109 -8.59 -5.23 -12.94
C ALA A 109 -8.60 -5.45 -14.47
N LEU A 110 -7.43 -5.62 -15.10
CA LEU A 110 -7.34 -5.93 -16.53
C LEU A 110 -7.98 -7.27 -16.89
N VAL A 111 -7.78 -8.30 -16.07
CA VAL A 111 -8.41 -9.61 -16.26
C VAL A 111 -9.93 -9.47 -16.18
N PHE A 112 -10.47 -8.69 -15.24
CA PHE A 112 -11.91 -8.47 -15.11
C PHE A 112 -12.52 -7.65 -16.23
N ILE A 113 -11.85 -6.59 -16.66
CA ILE A 113 -12.27 -5.85 -17.86
C ILE A 113 -12.22 -6.79 -19.07
N GLY A 114 -11.13 -7.53 -19.28
CA GLY A 114 -10.99 -8.43 -20.43
C GLY A 114 -11.98 -9.61 -20.44
N SER A 115 -12.41 -10.08 -19.28
CA SER A 115 -13.30 -11.25 -19.15
C SER A 115 -14.78 -10.92 -19.03
N CYS A 116 -15.12 -9.72 -18.51
CA CYS A 116 -16.50 -9.29 -18.31
C CYS A 116 -16.92 -8.12 -19.23
N ALA A 117 -16.00 -7.41 -19.90
CA ALA A 117 -16.38 -6.41 -20.90
C ALA A 117 -16.90 -7.08 -22.19
N GLY A 118 -18.06 -6.60 -22.68
CA GLY A 118 -18.62 -7.02 -23.97
C GLY A 118 -19.47 -8.29 -23.96
N ARG A 119 -19.71 -8.93 -22.81
CA ARG A 119 -20.56 -10.14 -22.70
C ARG A 119 -22.07 -9.88 -22.54
N SER A 120 -22.51 -8.63 -22.70
CA SER A 120 -23.94 -8.28 -22.66
C SER A 120 -24.73 -8.75 -23.90
N GLY A 121 -24.10 -9.43 -24.88
CA GLY A 121 -24.81 -9.82 -26.10
C GLY A 121 -24.23 -10.94 -26.97
N ASN A 122 -23.09 -11.57 -26.64
CA ASN A 122 -22.58 -12.65 -27.48
C ASN A 122 -21.88 -13.77 -26.70
N ASN A 123 -22.18 -15.01 -27.08
CA ASN A 123 -21.78 -16.28 -26.47
C ASN A 123 -20.27 -16.60 -26.58
N ASN A 124 -19.38 -15.63 -26.44
CA ASN A 124 -17.93 -15.89 -26.50
C ASN A 124 -17.40 -16.43 -25.16
N LYS A 125 -16.96 -17.69 -25.23
CA LYS A 125 -16.31 -18.49 -24.17
C LYS A 125 -14.85 -18.05 -23.98
N GLY A 126 -14.62 -17.04 -23.14
CA GLY A 126 -13.34 -16.81 -22.45
C GLY A 126 -13.23 -17.68 -21.19
N SER A 127 -12.00 -17.83 -20.67
CA SER A 127 -11.61 -18.81 -19.64
C SER A 127 -12.21 -18.59 -18.25
N LEU A 128 -12.66 -17.39 -17.91
CA LEU A 128 -13.41 -17.13 -16.68
C LEU A 128 -14.87 -17.51 -16.88
N GLN A 129 -15.37 -18.38 -15.99
CA GLN A 129 -16.70 -18.94 -16.03
C GLN A 129 -17.74 -17.80 -16.05
N ARG A 130 -18.77 -18.00 -16.88
CA ARG A 130 -19.87 -17.04 -17.07
C ARG A 130 -20.51 -16.62 -15.73
N ASP A 131 -20.40 -17.49 -14.73
CA ASP A 131 -20.95 -17.35 -13.38
C ASP A 131 -20.13 -16.45 -12.45
N GLU A 132 -18.97 -15.92 -12.85
CA GLU A 132 -18.19 -14.97 -12.03
C GLU A 132 -18.45 -13.51 -12.40
N CYS A 133 -18.95 -13.25 -13.61
CA CYS A 133 -19.30 -11.91 -14.07
C CYS A 133 -20.71 -11.52 -13.59
N PRO A 134 -21.02 -10.21 -13.43
CA PRO A 134 -22.34 -9.74 -12.99
C PRO A 134 -23.50 -10.24 -13.88
N ALA A 135 -23.23 -10.50 -15.17
CA ALA A 135 -24.21 -11.06 -16.10
C ALA A 135 -24.61 -12.52 -15.78
N GLY A 136 -23.74 -13.31 -15.14
CA GLY A 136 -24.04 -14.68 -14.72
C GLY A 136 -24.57 -14.79 -13.29
N THR A 137 -24.15 -13.90 -12.38
CA THR A 137 -24.58 -13.91 -10.98
C THR A 137 -25.91 -13.19 -10.74
N GLY A 138 -26.36 -12.39 -11.70
CA GLY A 138 -27.50 -11.49 -11.56
C GLY A 138 -27.24 -10.32 -10.59
N GLY A 139 -25.99 -10.11 -10.18
CA GLY A 139 -25.58 -9.00 -9.33
C GLY A 139 -25.64 -7.65 -10.05
N LYS A 140 -25.71 -6.55 -9.29
CA LYS A 140 -25.80 -5.19 -9.85
C LYS A 140 -24.52 -4.82 -10.61
N ALA A 141 -24.59 -4.76 -11.93
CA ALA A 141 -23.44 -4.43 -12.80
C ALA A 141 -22.80 -3.07 -12.47
N GLY A 142 -23.60 -2.04 -12.15
CA GLY A 142 -23.04 -0.73 -11.80
C GLY A 142 -22.17 -0.72 -10.53
N ILE A 143 -22.46 -1.60 -9.56
CA ILE A 143 -21.63 -1.74 -8.34
C ILE A 143 -20.32 -2.46 -8.71
N TRP A 144 -20.42 -3.51 -9.53
CA TRP A 144 -19.25 -4.21 -10.03
C TRP A 144 -18.29 -3.29 -10.80
N ASP A 145 -18.81 -2.49 -11.72
CA ASP A 145 -18.00 -1.56 -12.51
C ASP A 145 -17.33 -0.51 -11.62
N ALA A 146 -18.05 0.00 -10.61
CA ALA A 146 -17.49 0.92 -9.62
C ALA A 146 -16.35 0.28 -8.81
N MET A 147 -16.48 -1.00 -8.44
CA MET A 147 -15.44 -1.74 -7.72
C MET A 147 -14.19 -1.94 -8.59
N VAL A 148 -14.35 -2.31 -9.85
CA VAL A 148 -13.23 -2.45 -10.80
C VAL A 148 -12.54 -1.10 -11.02
N ALA A 149 -13.31 0.00 -11.12
CA ALA A 149 -12.75 1.35 -11.23
C ALA A 149 -11.96 1.75 -9.97
N LEU A 150 -12.51 1.51 -8.78
CA LEU A 150 -11.81 1.76 -7.51
C LEU A 150 -10.52 0.94 -7.41
N GLN A 151 -10.55 -0.31 -7.85
CA GLN A 151 -9.37 -1.18 -7.88
C GLN A 151 -8.24 -0.61 -8.76
N LEU A 152 -8.58 -0.03 -9.92
CA LEU A 152 -7.61 0.68 -10.77
C LEU A 152 -7.06 1.93 -10.09
N VAL A 153 -7.91 2.72 -9.42
CA VAL A 153 -7.47 3.89 -8.66
C VAL A 153 -6.50 3.47 -7.55
N SER A 154 -6.86 2.44 -6.78
CA SER A 154 -6.01 1.85 -5.75
C SER A 154 -4.68 1.36 -6.33
N ALA A 155 -4.68 0.71 -7.50
CA ALA A 155 -3.45 0.28 -8.18
C ALA A 155 -2.52 1.44 -8.54
N VAL A 156 -3.08 2.56 -9.05
CA VAL A 156 -2.33 3.78 -9.38
C VAL A 156 -1.77 4.43 -8.11
N MET A 157 -2.54 4.47 -7.03
CA MET A 157 -2.08 5.03 -5.76
C MET A 157 -0.94 4.21 -5.14
N TYR A 158 -1.03 2.88 -5.19
CA TYR A 158 0.08 2.01 -4.80
C TYR A 158 1.31 2.17 -5.70
N ALA A 159 1.13 2.36 -7.02
CA ALA A 159 2.24 2.69 -7.91
C ALA A 159 2.90 4.02 -7.52
N ALA A 160 2.11 5.05 -7.23
CA ALA A 160 2.63 6.34 -6.78
C ALA A 160 3.46 6.19 -5.48
N MET A 161 2.98 5.41 -4.51
CA MET A 161 3.74 5.09 -3.30
C MET A 161 5.04 4.34 -3.59
N ALA A 162 5.02 3.39 -4.52
CA ALA A 162 6.22 2.68 -4.95
C ALA A 162 7.24 3.64 -5.56
N VAL A 163 6.83 4.56 -6.43
CA VAL A 163 7.72 5.58 -7.01
C VAL A 163 8.27 6.52 -5.95
N MET A 164 7.45 6.94 -4.98
CA MET A 164 7.92 7.73 -3.84
C MET A 164 8.99 7.00 -3.04
N ALA A 165 8.71 5.74 -2.68
CA ALA A 165 9.62 4.90 -1.93
C ALA A 165 10.93 4.64 -2.68
N TRP A 166 10.85 4.41 -4.00
CA TRP A 166 12.01 4.29 -4.89
C TRP A 166 12.88 5.55 -4.85
N LYS A 167 12.25 6.73 -4.98
CA LYS A 167 12.99 8.00 -4.95
C LYS A 167 13.71 8.18 -3.61
N VAL A 168 13.02 7.95 -2.50
CA VAL A 168 13.63 8.04 -1.16
C VAL A 168 14.78 7.05 -1.01
N LYS A 169 14.59 5.79 -1.43
CA LYS A 169 15.65 4.76 -1.44
C LYS A 169 16.88 5.23 -2.22
N SER A 170 16.69 5.69 -3.47
CA SER A 170 17.79 6.13 -4.34
C SER A 170 18.59 7.30 -3.75
N VAL A 171 17.92 8.25 -3.09
CA VAL A 171 18.59 9.40 -2.46
C VAL A 171 19.37 8.96 -1.23
N LEU A 172 18.83 8.06 -0.42
CA LEU A 172 19.54 7.52 0.75
C LEU A 172 20.75 6.70 0.33
N GLU A 173 20.60 5.81 -0.66
CA GLU A 173 21.70 4.99 -1.18
C GLU A 173 22.81 5.87 -1.80
N ALA A 174 22.45 6.91 -2.55
CA ALA A 174 23.43 7.87 -3.08
C ALA A 174 24.17 8.64 -1.97
N ARG A 175 23.48 8.98 -0.88
CA ARG A 175 24.11 9.61 0.29
C ARG A 175 25.06 8.65 0.99
N ASP A 176 24.64 7.42 1.21
CA ASP A 176 25.47 6.38 1.83
C ASP A 176 26.74 6.11 1.00
N GLN A 177 26.62 6.13 -0.34
CA GLN A 177 27.76 6.02 -1.25
C GLN A 177 28.72 7.22 -1.15
N ARG A 178 28.21 8.46 -1.07
CA ARG A 178 29.06 9.65 -0.87
C ARG A 178 29.77 9.66 0.48
N ILE A 179 29.13 9.14 1.52
CA ILE A 179 29.73 8.95 2.84
C ILE A 179 30.84 7.90 2.77
N ALA A 180 30.59 6.77 2.10
CA ALA A 180 31.59 5.71 1.92
C ALA A 180 32.78 6.17 1.08
N ALA A 181 32.55 7.02 0.08
CA ALA A 181 33.59 7.65 -0.74
C ALA A 181 34.34 8.79 -0.01
N GLY A 182 33.97 9.13 1.23
CA GLY A 182 34.60 10.20 2.02
C GLY A 182 34.30 11.62 1.53
N VAL A 183 33.37 11.79 0.58
CA VAL A 183 33.01 13.09 -0.02
C VAL A 183 32.07 13.88 0.88
N GLU A 184 31.21 13.19 1.65
CA GLU A 184 30.29 13.78 2.60
C GLU A 184 30.72 13.40 4.02
N LEU A 185 31.34 14.33 4.75
CA LEU A 185 31.70 14.14 6.16
C LEU A 185 30.43 14.17 7.00
N VAL A 186 30.00 13.01 7.50
CA VAL A 186 29.05 12.96 8.62
C VAL A 186 29.71 13.68 9.79
N SER A 187 29.07 14.71 10.35
CA SER A 187 29.60 15.43 11.52
C SER A 187 29.91 14.42 12.63
N GLN A 188 31.03 14.62 13.35
CA GLN A 188 31.42 13.69 14.42
C GLN A 188 30.30 13.46 15.43
N GLU A 189 29.50 14.49 15.73
CA GLU A 189 28.28 14.39 16.55
C GLU A 189 27.29 13.33 16.07
N GLU A 190 27.06 13.20 14.76
CA GLU A 190 26.07 12.27 14.23
C GLU A 190 26.60 10.83 14.16
N LYS A 191 27.93 10.66 14.07
CA LYS A 191 28.61 9.37 14.30
C LYS A 191 28.55 8.96 15.77
N GLU A 192 28.89 9.88 16.67
CA GLU A 192 28.85 9.65 18.11
C GLU A 192 27.44 9.36 18.62
N ARG A 193 26.41 10.03 18.07
CA ARG A 193 25.01 9.72 18.40
C ARG A 193 24.59 8.33 17.93
N ARG A 194 25.01 7.90 16.75
CA ARG A 194 24.71 6.53 16.27
C ARG A 194 25.46 5.47 17.08
N GLU A 195 26.69 5.75 17.48
CA GLU A 195 27.45 4.86 18.35
C GLU A 195 26.90 4.79 19.77
N SER A 196 26.43 5.92 20.33
CA SER A 196 25.79 5.92 21.65
C SER A 196 24.48 5.14 21.62
N GLU A 197 23.63 5.36 20.62
CA GLU A 197 22.39 4.59 20.41
C GLU A 197 22.68 3.08 20.19
N ALA A 198 23.74 2.74 19.47
CA ALA A 198 24.14 1.35 19.27
C ALA A 198 24.66 0.70 20.57
N ARG A 199 25.48 1.43 21.35
CA ARG A 199 25.97 0.96 22.67
C ARG A 199 24.84 0.78 23.66
N GLU A 200 23.84 1.65 23.66
CA GLU A 200 22.64 1.48 24.49
C GLU A 200 21.86 0.23 24.08
N ARG A 201 21.63 0.00 22.79
CA ARG A 201 20.98 -1.24 22.30
C ARG A 201 21.74 -2.49 22.72
N TRP A 202 23.07 -2.48 22.65
CA TRP A 202 23.90 -3.59 23.12
C TRP A 202 23.77 -3.82 24.63
N ARG A 203 23.76 -2.75 25.44
CA ARG A 203 23.56 -2.87 26.89
C ARG A 203 22.20 -3.46 27.25
N TYR A 204 21.15 -3.10 26.52
CA TYR A 204 19.81 -3.67 26.74
C TYR A 204 19.72 -5.14 26.33
N LEU A 205 20.47 -5.57 25.32
CA LEU A 205 20.53 -6.97 24.88
C LEU A 205 21.43 -7.85 25.75
N SER A 206 22.44 -7.27 26.42
CA SER A 206 23.36 -8.00 27.31
C SER A 206 22.91 -8.04 28.77
N ALA A 207 21.84 -7.33 29.12
CA ALA A 207 21.30 -7.23 30.49
C ALA A 207 20.01 -8.05 30.69
N GLY A 208 19.58 -8.82 29.69
CA GLY A 208 18.56 -9.88 29.79
C GLY A 208 19.18 -11.22 29.46
#